data_AF-A0A015KJZ8-F1
#
_entry.id   AF-A0A015KJZ8-F1
#
_cell.length_a   1.000
_cell.length_b   1.000
_cell.length_c   1.000
_cell.angle_alpha   90.00
_cell.angle_beta   90.00
_cell.angle_gamma   90.00
#
_symmetry.space_group_name_H-M   'P 1'
#
loop_
_entity.id
_entity.type
_entity.pdbx_description
1 polymer ?
#
loop_
_entity_poly.entity_id
_entity_poly.type
_entity_poly.pdbx_seq_one_letter_code
_entity_poly.pdbx_strand_id
1 'polypeptide(L)' 'MNTSKNYPGQNALISYLKKQGNKSSYCRFLNLHHNFIVASIFSDNWKDLDNTWFTHFLEEVERLDLNKVLKEKDNS' A
#
# COMPACT_ATOMS: atom_id res chain seq x y z
N MET A 1 10.88 -4.95 15.58
CA MET A 1 9.44 -5.08 15.85
C MET A 1 8.73 -4.46 14.65
N ASN A 2 8.26 -5.26 13.69
CA ASN A 2 7.59 -4.73 12.49
C ASN A 2 6.25 -4.15 12.92
N THR A 3 6.22 -2.83 13.13
CA THR A 3 5.00 -2.09 13.39
C THR A 3 4.13 -2.18 12.14
N SER A 4 3.21 -3.15 12.11
CA SER A 4 2.09 -3.11 11.18
C SER A 4 1.31 -1.84 11.51
N LYS A 5 1.61 -0.73 10.83
CA LYS A 5 0.82 0.50 10.92
C LYS A 5 -0.60 0.16 10.45
N ASN A 6 -1.53 -0.09 11.37
CA ASN A 6 -2.92 -0.35 11.02
C ASN A 6 -3.63 0.96 10.68
N TYR A 7 -3.44 1.46 9.46
CA TYR A 7 -4.25 2.56 8.92
C TYR A 7 -5.44 2.01 8.11
N PRO A 8 -6.55 2.76 8.03
CA PRO A 8 -7.71 2.38 7.22
C PRO A 8 -7.30 2.05 5.78
N GLY A 9 -7.60 0.83 5.34
CA GLY A 9 -7.35 0.38 3.96
C GLY A 9 -5.98 -0.22 3.69
N GLN A 10 -5.12 -0.37 4.71
CA GLN A 10 -3.84 -1.09 4.57
C GLN A 10 -4.04 -2.50 3.96
N ASN A 11 -5.07 -3.24 4.39
CA ASN A 11 -5.39 -4.56 3.84
C ASN A 11 -5.75 -4.52 2.34
N ALA A 12 -6.42 -3.46 1.88
CA ALA A 12 -6.75 -3.29 0.47
C ALA A 12 -5.48 -3.02 -0.36
N LEU A 13 -4.60 -2.16 0.14
CA LEU A 13 -3.30 -1.88 -0.48
C LEU A 13 -2.42 -3.14 -0.55
N ILE A 14 -2.25 -3.88 0.55
CA ILE A 14 -1.47 -5.13 0.57
C ILE A 14 -2.05 -6.14 -0.42
N SER A 15 -3.37 -6.31 -0.43
CA SER A 15 -4.06 -7.23 -1.35
C SER A 15 -3.83 -6.84 -2.82
N TYR A 16 -3.92 -5.54 -3.13
CA TYR A 16 -3.63 -5.01 -4.45
C TYR A 16 -2.20 -5.28 -4.88
N LEU A 17 -1.22 -4.95 -4.03
CA LEU A 17 0.20 -5.13 -4.32
C LEU A 17 0.56 -6.61 -4.52
N LYS A 18 0.01 -7.52 -3.70
CA LYS A 18 0.20 -8.97 -3.87
C LYS A 18 -0.38 -9.48 -5.19
N LYS A 19 -1.54 -8.97 -5.60
CA LYS A 19 -2.20 -9.37 -6.85
C LYS A 19 -1.46 -8.83 -8.09
N GLN A 20 -0.99 -7.59 -8.01
CA GLN A 20 -0.44 -6.87 -9.15
C GLN A 20 1.08 -7.05 -9.28
N GLY A 21 1.77 -7.33 -8.18
CA GLY A 21 3.22 -7.55 -8.12
C GLY A 21 4.00 -6.39 -8.70
N ASN A 22 4.92 -6.69 -9.61
CA ASN A 22 5.82 -5.73 -10.25
C ASN A 22 5.07 -4.73 -11.17
N LYS A 23 3.81 -5.03 -11.52
CA LYS A 23 2.97 -4.17 -12.37
C LYS A 23 2.12 -3.19 -11.54
N SER A 24 2.41 -3.07 -10.25
CA SER A 24 1.69 -2.20 -9.33
C SER A 24 1.89 -0.73 -9.71
N SER A 25 0.78 0.00 -9.83
CA SER A 25 0.78 1.45 -10.06
C SER A 25 -0.10 2.12 -9.02
N TYR A 26 0.41 3.22 -8.45
CA TYR A 26 -0.33 4.04 -7.49
C TYR A 26 -1.57 4.68 -8.12
N CYS A 27 -1.46 5.27 -9.32
CA CYS A 27 -2.61 5.84 -10.02
C CYS A 27 -3.71 4.80 -10.28
N ARG A 28 -3.32 3.56 -10.61
CA ARG A 28 -4.28 2.46 -10.80
C ARG A 28 -4.92 2.02 -9.48
N PHE A 29 -4.16 2.01 -8.38
CA PHE A 29 -4.71 1.77 -7.05
C PHE A 29 -5.76 2.83 -6.68
N LEU A 30 -5.44 4.12 -6.88
CA LEU A 30 -6.38 5.22 -6.65
C LEU A 30 -7.67 5.05 -7.44
N ASN A 31 -7.57 4.74 -8.74
CA ASN A 31 -8.76 4.55 -9.58
C ASN A 31 -9.64 3.36 -9.13
N LEU A 32 -9.02 2.25 -8.71
CA LEU A 32 -9.75 1.05 -8.26
C LEU A 32 -10.38 1.22 -6.87
N HIS A 33 -9.72 1.98 -6.00
CA HIS A 33 -10.11 2.16 -4.60
C HIS A 33 -10.62 3.58 -4.30
N HIS A 34 -10.98 4.35 -5.33
CA HIS A 34 -11.41 5.74 -5.21
C HIS A 34 -12.52 5.92 -4.17
N ASN A 35 -13.57 5.11 -4.24
CA ASN A 35 -14.69 5.21 -3.30
C ASN A 35 -14.27 4.93 -1.85
N PHE A 36 -13.31 4.03 -1.64
CA PHE A 36 -12.78 3.73 -0.32
C PHE A 36 -11.92 4.87 0.22
N ILE A 37 -11.05 5.43 -0.62
CA ILE A 37 -10.20 6.56 -0.25
C ILE A 37 -11.06 7.78 0.06
N VAL A 38 -12.02 8.10 -0.82
CA VAL A 38 -12.98 9.21 -0.65
C VAL A 38 -13.87 9.05 0.58
N ALA A 39 -14.31 7.83 0.90
CA ALA A 39 -15.10 7.58 2.10
C ALA A 39 -14.27 7.64 3.40
N SER A 40 -12.95 7.46 3.31
CA SER A 40 -12.04 7.55 4.47
C SER A 40 -11.63 9.00 4.78
N ILE A 41 -12.12 9.98 4.02
CA ILE A 41 -11.75 11.40 4.13
C ILE A 41 -12.62 12.08 5.17
N PHE A 42 -12.06 12.29 6.36
CA PHE A 42 -12.51 13.32 7.31
C PHE A 42 -11.63 14.59 7.25
N SER A 43 -10.74 14.71 6.26
CA SER A 43 -9.75 15.79 6.18
C SER A 43 -9.94 16.66 4.96
N ASP A 44 -10.08 17.98 5.17
CA ASP A 44 -10.19 18.98 4.11
C ASP A 44 -8.89 19.15 3.29
N ASN A 45 -7.77 18.54 3.72
CA ASN A 45 -6.49 18.66 3.03
C ASN A 45 -6.16 17.43 2.15
N TRP A 46 -6.63 17.49 0.90
CA TRP A 46 -6.46 16.43 -0.09
C TRP A 46 -5.00 16.16 -0.46
N LYS A 47 -4.14 17.18 -0.42
CA LYS A 47 -2.73 17.05 -0.76
C LYS A 47 -1.95 16.24 0.27
N ASP A 48 -2.23 16.47 1.55
CA ASP A 48 -1.60 15.71 2.63
C ASP A 48 -2.08 14.26 2.63
N LEU A 49 -3.35 14.03 2.29
CA LEU A 49 -3.91 12.70 2.15
C LEU A 49 -3.25 11.92 1.01
N ASP A 50 -3.13 12.53 -0.17
CA ASP A 50 -2.47 11.88 -1.32
C ASP A 50 -1.00 11.56 -1.02
N ASN A 51 -0.27 12.50 -0.41
CA ASN A 51 1.10 12.27 0.02
C ASN A 51 1.19 11.10 1.02
N THR A 52 0.27 11.02 1.98
CA THR A 52 0.23 9.95 2.99
C THR A 52 -0.01 8.59 2.32
N TRP A 53 -0.98 8.49 1.42
CA TRP A 53 -1.27 7.26 0.68
C TRP A 53 -0.13 6.86 -0.24
N PHE A 54 0.55 7.82 -0.88
CA PHE A 54 1.73 7.56 -1.67
C PHE A 54 2.90 7.04 -0.83
N THR A 55 3.15 7.61 0.34
CA THR A 55 4.16 7.09 1.29
C THR A 55 3.83 5.67 1.72
N HIS A 56 2.58 5.38 2.08
CA HIS A 56 2.14 4.04 2.44
C HIS A 56 2.29 3.04 1.29
N PHE A 57 2.02 3.46 0.06
CA PHE A 57 2.24 2.63 -1.13
C PHE A 57 3.71 2.22 -1.25
N LEU A 58 4.64 3.17 -1.10
CA LEU A 58 6.08 2.89 -1.17
C LEU A 58 6.54 1.97 -0.03
N GLU A 59 6.15 2.27 1.21
CA GLU A 59 6.49 1.46 2.39
C GLU A 59 6.04 -0.01 2.21
N GLU A 60 4.83 -0.24 1.70
CA GLU A 60 4.30 -1.59 1.50
C GLU A 60 4.94 -2.30 0.31
N VAL A 61 5.31 -1.58 -0.76
CA VAL A 61 6.08 -2.15 -1.88
C VAL A 61 7.44 -2.64 -1.41
N GLU A 62 8.21 -1.79 -0.71
CA GLU A 62 9.52 -2.15 -0.17
C GLU A 62 9.42 -3.32 0.82
N ARG A 63 8.43 -3.29 1.72
CA ARG A 63 8.20 -4.37 2.67
C ARG A 63 7.89 -5.69 1.99
N LEU A 64 7.08 -5.69 0.92
CA LEU A 64 6.74 -6.91 0.18
C LEU A 64 7.93 -7.45 -0.61
N ASP A 65 8.77 -6.57 -1.17
CA ASP A 65 9.98 -6.96 -1.88
C ASP A 65 11.02 -7.59 -0.93
N LEU A 66 11.26 -6.95 0.24
CA LEU A 66 12.09 -7.51 1.31
C LEU A 66 11.59 -8.89 1.78
N ASN A 67 10.28 -9.04 1.97
CA ASN A 67 9.68 -10.33 2.34
C ASN A 67 9.89 -11.40 1.27
N LYS A 68 9.95 -11.03 -0.01
CA LYS A 68 10.23 -11.97 -1.10
C LYS A 68 11.67 -12.45 -1.05
N VAL A 69 12.63 -11.54 -0.87
CA VAL A 69 14.07 -11.88 -0.74
C VAL A 69 14.35 -12.78 0.46
N LEU A 70 13.72 -12.52 1.61
CA LEU A 70 13.88 -13.37 2.80
C LEU A 70 13.32 -14.78 2.58
N LYS A 71 12.15 -14.89 1.94
CA LYS A 71 11.57 -16.20 1.58
C LYS A 71 12.43 -16.98 0.59
N GLU A 72 13.15 -16.31 -0.31
CA GLU A 72 14.07 -16.98 -1.23
C GLU A 72 15.33 -17.49 -0.49
N LYS A 73 15.81 -16.78 0.54
CA LYS A 73 16.94 -17.21 1.38
C LYS A 73 16.62 -18.40 2.30
N ASP A 74 15.39 -18.49 2.81
CA ASP A 74 14.99 -19.60 3.69
C ASP A 74 14.71 -20.92 2.93
N ASN A 75 14.57 -20.85 1.60
CA ASN A 75 14.28 -22.00 0.73
C ASN A 75 15.49 -22.46 -0.11
N SER A 76 16.70 -21.94 0.15
CA SER A 76 17.95 -22.27 -0.56
C SER A 76 19.00 -22.85 0.36
#